data_AF-A0A7X6ZAT1-F1
#
_entry.id   AF-A0A7X6ZAT1-F1
#
_cell.length_a   1.000
_cell.length_b   1.000
_cell.length_c   1.000
_cell.angle_alpha   90.00
_cell.angle_beta   90.00
_cell.angle_gamma   90.00
#
_symmetry.space_group_name_H-M   'P 1'
#
loop_
_entity.id
_entity.type
_entity.pdbx_description
1 polymer ?
#
loop_
_entity_poly.entity_id
_entity_poly.type
_entity_poly.pdbx_seq_one_letter_code
_entity_poly.pdbx_strand_id
1 'polypeptide(L)'
;MSRSSFYSQFKDLGDVAVQLVRELYVELQQRDAELREKGGAEEAARSSTEMLIQEFQQRRNLYAAVLGGGATISAQWEVCEIMAEGALESVGPLVPEGINPVFAAKYIAAGVLASLIDWINGEVQCDEATLLDQIVTMLPDWVIASPTTTP
;
A
#
# COMPACT_ATOMS: atom_id res chain seq x y z
N MET A 1 28.50 5.24 4.90
CA MET A 1 28.09 3.88 5.30
C MET A 1 28.37 2.93 4.14
N SER A 2 29.05 1.80 4.39
CA SER A 2 29.33 0.79 3.37
C SER A 2 28.07 -0.04 3.09
N ARG A 3 27.80 -0.40 1.82
CA ARG A 3 26.71 -1.32 1.43
C ARG A 3 26.77 -2.64 2.21
N SER A 4 27.97 -3.08 2.61
CA SER A 4 28.18 -4.29 3.40
C SER A 4 27.64 -4.21 4.83
N SER A 5 27.49 -3.01 5.41
CA SER A 5 26.93 -2.86 6.77
C SER A 5 25.40 -2.98 6.78
N PHE A 6 24.74 -2.68 5.65
CA PHE A 6 23.28 -2.71 5.53
C PHE A 6 22.75 -4.17 5.46
N TYR A 7 23.43 -5.05 4.71
CA TYR A 7 23.05 -6.46 4.59
C TYR A 7 23.32 -7.31 5.85
N SER A 8 24.04 -6.78 6.85
CA SER A 8 24.35 -7.55 8.08
C SER A 8 23.18 -7.68 9.06
N GLN A 9 22.10 -6.92 8.86
CA GLN A 9 20.93 -6.88 9.75
C GLN A 9 19.73 -7.69 9.23
N PHE A 10 19.77 -8.17 7.99
CA PHE A 10 18.66 -8.85 7.31
C PHE A 10 19.03 -10.31 7.02
N LYS A 11 18.14 -11.26 7.32
CA LYS A 11 18.41 -12.69 7.07
C LYS A 11 18.30 -13.02 5.59
N ASP A 12 17.41 -12.33 4.86
CA ASP A 12 17.23 -12.48 3.42
C ASP A 12 16.66 -11.20 2.75
N LEU A 13 16.42 -11.28 1.43
CA LEU A 13 15.83 -10.19 0.65
C LEU A 13 14.36 -9.89 1.04
N GLY A 14 13.66 -10.87 1.62
CA GLY A 14 12.31 -10.73 2.15
C GLY A 14 12.26 -9.74 3.30
N ASP A 15 13.14 -9.91 4.29
CA ASP A 15 13.23 -8.99 5.43
C ASP A 15 13.52 -7.54 4.97
N VAL A 16 14.36 -7.38 3.93
CA VAL A 16 14.65 -6.05 3.35
C VAL A 16 13.39 -5.43 2.74
N ALA A 17 12.62 -6.20 1.97
CA ALA A 17 11.39 -5.71 1.35
C ALA A 17 10.34 -5.33 2.42
N VAL A 18 10.17 -6.16 3.44
CA VAL A 18 9.26 -5.90 4.58
C VAL A 18 9.66 -4.61 5.30
N GLN A 19 10.94 -4.41 5.56
CA GLN A 19 11.42 -3.21 6.24
C GLN A 19 11.22 -1.93 5.41
N LEU A 20 11.45 -1.99 4.10
CA LEU A 20 11.22 -0.84 3.20
C LEU A 20 9.74 -0.44 3.16
N VAL A 21 8.83 -1.42 3.09
CA VAL A 21 7.39 -1.14 3.14
C VAL A 21 7.01 -0.56 4.49
N ARG A 22 7.58 -1.05 5.60
CA ARG A 22 7.35 -0.49 6.93
C ARG A 22 7.77 0.98 7.02
N GLU A 23 8.94 1.33 6.49
CA GLU A 23 9.43 2.71 6.45
C GLU A 23 8.53 3.61 5.59
N LEU A 24 8.11 3.12 4.41
CA LEU A 24 7.15 3.81 3.55
C LEU A 24 5.85 4.12 4.30
N TYR A 25 5.31 3.17 5.06
CA TYR A 25 4.03 3.34 5.74
C TYR A 25 4.07 4.39 6.84
N VAL A 26 5.22 4.63 7.48
CA VAL A 26 5.39 5.74 8.42
C VAL A 26 5.19 7.09 7.72
N GLU A 27 5.79 7.27 6.55
CA GLU A 27 5.65 8.51 5.75
C GLU A 27 4.26 8.65 5.15
N LEU A 28 3.70 7.55 4.64
CA LEU A 28 2.37 7.49 4.03
C LEU A 28 1.29 7.85 5.05
N GLN A 29 1.34 7.28 6.26
CA GLN A 29 0.36 7.56 7.32
C GLN A 29 0.33 9.04 7.71
N GLN A 30 1.51 9.64 7.87
CA GLN A 30 1.59 11.07 8.20
C GLN A 30 0.96 11.93 7.10
N ARG A 31 1.28 11.64 5.83
CA ARG A 31 0.78 12.41 4.69
C ARG A 31 -0.72 12.22 4.47
N ASP A 32 -1.21 10.99 4.59
CA ASP A 32 -2.63 10.67 4.46
C ASP A 32 -3.46 11.42 5.52
N ALA A 33 -3.03 11.39 6.78
CA ALA A 33 -3.66 12.14 7.86
C ALA A 33 -3.71 13.64 7.58
N GLU A 34 -2.59 14.25 7.17
CA GLU A 34 -2.51 15.68 6.85
C GLU A 34 -3.45 16.10 5.70
N LEU A 35 -3.65 15.24 4.70
CA LEU A 35 -4.54 15.50 3.56
C LEU A 35 -6.01 15.31 3.93
N ARG A 36 -6.34 14.26 4.70
CA ARG A 36 -7.71 14.02 5.18
C ARG A 36 -8.17 15.09 6.15
N GLU A 37 -7.30 15.58 7.03
CA GLU A 37 -7.61 16.71 7.92
C GLU A 37 -7.98 17.99 7.14
N LYS A 38 -7.44 18.18 5.94
CA LYS A 38 -7.77 19.29 5.04
C LYS A 38 -9.04 19.03 4.21
N GLY A 39 -9.71 17.90 4.42
CA GLY A 39 -10.92 17.50 3.70
C GLY A 39 -10.68 16.86 2.33
N GLY A 40 -9.42 16.53 1.98
CA GLY A 40 -9.03 15.93 0.71
C GLY A 40 -8.99 14.40 0.78
N ALA A 41 -10.13 13.72 0.95
CA ALA A 41 -10.18 12.25 1.04
C ALA A 41 -9.68 11.55 -0.24
N GLU A 42 -10.13 12.03 -1.41
CA GLU A 42 -9.67 11.53 -2.71
C GLU A 42 -8.18 11.84 -2.93
N GLU A 43 -7.75 13.06 -2.58
CA GLU A 43 -6.35 13.48 -2.70
C GLU A 43 -5.45 12.63 -1.80
N ALA A 44 -5.88 12.32 -0.58
CA ALA A 44 -5.19 11.43 0.35
C ALA A 44 -5.05 10.02 -0.23
N ALA A 45 -6.16 9.43 -0.70
CA ALA A 45 -6.15 8.10 -1.31
C ALA A 45 -5.22 8.03 -2.55
N ARG A 46 -5.28 9.07 -3.41
CA ARG A 46 -4.45 9.17 -4.60
C ARG A 46 -2.98 9.35 -4.26
N SER A 47 -2.65 10.23 -3.32
CA SER A 47 -1.28 10.47 -2.87
C SER A 47 -0.67 9.23 -2.22
N SER A 48 -1.42 8.53 -1.36
CA SER A 48 -0.98 7.30 -0.71
C SER A 48 -0.71 6.19 -1.73
N THR A 49 -1.60 6.03 -2.71
CA THR A 49 -1.45 5.05 -3.79
C THR A 49 -0.26 5.38 -4.71
N GLU A 50 -0.07 6.66 -5.03
CA GLU A 50 1.06 7.12 -5.85
C GLU A 50 2.41 6.83 -5.16
N MET A 51 2.52 7.08 -3.86
CA MET A 51 3.73 6.75 -3.09
C MET A 51 4.04 5.24 -3.12
N LEU A 52 3.02 4.38 -3.01
CA LEU A 52 3.19 2.93 -3.13
C LEU A 52 3.69 2.53 -4.52
N ILE A 53 3.09 3.06 -5.58
CA ILE A 53 3.49 2.77 -6.97
C ILE A 53 4.94 3.20 -7.21
N GLN A 54 5.31 4.40 -6.76
CA GLN A 54 6.66 4.94 -6.90
C GLN A 54 7.69 4.06 -6.16
N GLU A 55 7.39 3.62 -4.95
CA GLU A 55 8.27 2.73 -4.18
C GLU A 55 8.48 1.39 -4.91
N PHE A 56 7.38 0.77 -5.36
CA PHE A 56 7.42 -0.50 -6.06
C PHE A 56 8.15 -0.39 -7.40
N GLN A 57 8.01 0.73 -8.11
CA GLN A 57 8.72 0.99 -9.35
C GLN A 57 10.22 1.21 -9.11
N GLN A 58 10.58 2.02 -8.11
CA GLN A 58 11.98 2.34 -7.78
C GLN A 58 12.78 1.08 -7.43
N ARG A 59 12.12 0.08 -6.81
CA ARG A 59 12.72 -1.20 -6.41
C ARG A 59 12.07 -2.40 -7.10
N ARG A 60 11.61 -2.23 -8.34
CA ARG A 60 10.87 -3.25 -9.11
C ARG A 60 11.51 -4.64 -9.09
N ASN A 61 12.82 -4.72 -9.35
CA ASN A 61 13.52 -6.01 -9.38
C ASN A 61 13.58 -6.70 -8.01
N LEU A 62 13.68 -5.93 -6.92
CA LEU A 62 13.66 -6.47 -5.55
C LEU A 62 12.27 -7.03 -5.24
N TYR A 63 11.23 -6.22 -5.42
CA TYR A 63 9.86 -6.63 -5.12
C TYR A 63 9.40 -7.78 -6.03
N ALA A 64 9.75 -7.80 -7.31
CA ALA A 64 9.42 -8.92 -8.21
C ALA A 64 10.10 -10.23 -7.75
N ALA A 65 11.36 -10.16 -7.31
CA ALA A 65 12.08 -11.33 -6.83
C ALA A 65 11.53 -11.90 -5.50
N VAL A 66 10.98 -11.03 -4.64
CA VAL A 66 10.52 -11.39 -3.28
C VAL A 66 9.02 -11.68 -3.21
N LEU A 67 8.21 -10.95 -3.98
CA LEU A 67 6.74 -10.99 -3.91
C LEU A 67 6.10 -11.72 -5.11
N GLY A 68 6.85 -11.91 -6.20
CA GLY A 68 6.37 -12.60 -7.41
C GLY A 68 6.74 -14.09 -7.48
N GLY A 69 7.54 -14.60 -6.54
CA GLY A 69 8.02 -15.98 -6.54
C GLY A 69 7.49 -16.81 -5.37
N GLY A 70 7.14 -18.08 -5.61
CA GLY A 70 6.66 -19.00 -4.57
C GLY A 70 7.65 -19.33 -3.43
N ALA A 71 8.84 -18.70 -3.41
CA ALA A 71 9.89 -18.94 -2.43
C ALA A 71 9.72 -18.15 -1.11
N THR A 72 8.89 -17.10 -1.07
CA THR A 72 8.79 -16.19 0.10
C THR A 72 7.33 -15.80 0.40
N ILE A 73 6.48 -16.81 0.59
CA ILE A 73 5.08 -16.63 1.07
C ILE A 73 5.03 -15.78 2.35
N SER A 74 6.05 -15.88 3.22
CA SER A 74 6.15 -15.08 4.44
C SER A 74 6.28 -13.58 4.16
N ALA A 75 7.17 -13.18 3.26
CA ALA A 75 7.40 -11.77 2.95
C ALA A 75 6.16 -11.11 2.33
N GLN A 76 5.48 -11.81 1.41
CA GLN A 76 4.22 -11.31 0.84
C GLN A 76 3.14 -11.13 1.91
N TRP A 77 3.01 -12.10 2.81
CA TRP A 77 2.05 -12.02 3.91
C TRP A 77 2.39 -10.86 4.87
N GLU A 78 3.66 -10.70 5.26
CA GLU A 78 4.11 -9.63 6.15
C GLU A 78 3.92 -8.24 5.52
N VAL A 79 4.23 -8.08 4.23
CA VAL A 79 3.95 -6.85 3.48
C VAL A 79 2.44 -6.57 3.48
N CYS A 80 1.61 -7.58 3.24
CA CYS A 80 0.15 -7.42 3.27
C CYS A 80 -0.37 -7.01 4.65
N GLU A 81 0.18 -7.56 5.73
CA GLU A 81 -0.22 -7.18 7.10
C GLU A 81 0.20 -5.74 7.42
N ILE A 82 1.40 -5.30 7.04
CA ILE A 82 1.81 -3.88 7.18
C ILE A 82 0.84 -2.97 6.43
N MET A 83 0.50 -3.33 5.19
CA MET A 83 -0.44 -2.56 4.39
C MET A 83 -1.83 -2.50 5.01
N ALA A 84 -2.29 -3.61 5.60
CA ALA A 84 -3.58 -3.70 6.28
C ALA A 84 -3.61 -2.91 7.60
N GLU A 85 -2.53 -2.92 8.38
CA GLU A 85 -2.39 -2.10 9.58
C GLU A 85 -2.47 -0.61 9.23
N GLY A 86 -1.74 -0.19 8.21
CA GLY A 86 -1.77 1.20 7.74
C GLY A 86 -3.13 1.61 7.17
N ALA A 87 -3.79 0.72 6.42
CA ALA A 87 -5.16 0.94 5.95
C ALA A 87 -6.16 1.02 7.12
N LEU A 88 -6.01 0.19 8.15
CA LEU A 88 -6.90 0.22 9.31
C LEU A 88 -6.84 1.56 10.04
N GLU A 89 -5.64 2.14 10.16
CA GLU A 89 -5.46 3.44 10.82
C GLU A 89 -6.10 4.59 10.01
N SER A 90 -5.94 4.59 8.68
CA SER A 90 -6.44 5.66 7.81
C SER A 90 -7.92 5.52 7.47
N VAL A 91 -8.35 4.32 7.07
CA VAL A 91 -9.71 4.10 6.55
C VAL A 91 -10.65 3.47 7.56
N GLY A 92 -10.14 2.85 8.63
CA GLY A 92 -10.96 2.19 9.66
C GLY A 92 -12.08 3.07 10.24
N PRO A 93 -11.82 4.35 10.56
CA PRO A 93 -12.86 5.29 11.03
C PRO A 93 -13.95 5.61 9.98
N LEU A 94 -13.69 5.34 8.71
CA LEU A 94 -14.59 5.65 7.58
C LEU A 94 -15.48 4.46 7.18
N VAL A 95 -15.21 3.29 7.76
CA VAL A 95 -15.90 2.05 7.39
C VAL A 95 -17.39 2.14 7.76
N PRO A 96 -18.32 1.86 6.83
CA PRO A 96 -19.75 1.89 7.09
C PRO A 96 -20.20 0.94 8.21
N GLU A 97 -21.33 1.27 8.85
CA GLU A 97 -21.96 0.41 9.85
C GLU A 97 -22.26 -0.98 9.26
N GLY A 98 -21.98 -2.03 10.04
CA GLY A 98 -22.17 -3.42 9.63
C GLY A 98 -20.97 -4.05 8.91
N ILE A 99 -19.95 -3.27 8.55
CA ILE A 99 -18.68 -3.80 8.02
C ILE A 99 -17.63 -3.79 9.14
N ASN A 100 -16.92 -4.91 9.31
CA ASN A 100 -15.81 -4.97 10.26
C ASN A 100 -14.60 -4.16 9.71
N PRO A 101 -14.06 -3.17 10.45
CA PRO A 101 -12.98 -2.32 9.95
C PRO A 101 -11.69 -3.08 9.62
N VAL A 102 -11.35 -4.11 10.41
CA VAL A 102 -10.17 -4.96 10.16
C VAL A 102 -10.35 -5.75 8.87
N PHE A 103 -11.56 -6.26 8.62
CA PHE A 103 -11.85 -6.96 7.37
C PHE A 103 -11.73 -6.04 6.16
N ALA A 104 -12.29 -4.83 6.25
CA ALA A 104 -12.23 -3.84 5.17
C ALA A 104 -10.78 -3.42 4.86
N ALA A 105 -9.98 -3.16 5.90
CA ALA A 105 -8.57 -2.80 5.75
C ALA A 105 -7.75 -3.91 5.08
N LYS A 106 -7.93 -5.17 5.51
CA LYS A 106 -7.28 -6.33 4.89
C LYS A 106 -7.71 -6.54 3.43
N TYR A 107 -8.99 -6.35 3.14
CA TYR A 107 -9.52 -6.47 1.77
C TYR A 107 -8.87 -5.44 0.83
N ILE A 108 -8.82 -4.17 1.26
CA ILE A 108 -8.19 -3.10 0.47
C ILE A 108 -6.69 -3.37 0.30
N ALA A 109 -5.97 -3.65 1.38
CA ALA A 109 -4.54 -3.90 1.35
C ALA A 109 -4.17 -5.07 0.41
N ALA A 110 -4.91 -6.18 0.50
CA ALA A 110 -4.69 -7.34 -0.35
C ALA A 110 -4.95 -7.03 -1.84
N GLY A 111 -6.03 -6.31 -2.15
CA GLY A 111 -6.36 -5.92 -3.53
C GLY A 111 -5.33 -4.97 -4.15
N VAL A 112 -4.86 -3.98 -3.38
CA VAL A 112 -3.80 -3.07 -3.82
C VAL A 112 -2.49 -3.82 -4.01
N LEU A 113 -2.08 -4.65 -3.04
CA LEU A 113 -0.82 -5.40 -3.13
C LEU A 113 -0.81 -6.36 -4.32
N ALA A 114 -1.89 -7.10 -4.54
CA ALA A 114 -2.01 -7.99 -5.71
C ALA A 114 -1.83 -7.22 -7.01
N SER A 115 -2.50 -6.06 -7.14
CA SER A 115 -2.40 -5.19 -8.32
C SER A 115 -0.96 -4.71 -8.56
N LEU A 116 -0.24 -4.35 -7.49
CA LEU A 116 1.17 -3.95 -7.57
C LEU A 116 2.07 -5.13 -7.98
N ILE A 117 1.84 -6.33 -7.45
CA ILE A 117 2.61 -7.55 -7.77
C ILE A 117 2.43 -7.91 -9.25
N ASP A 118 1.19 -7.94 -9.74
CA ASP A 118 0.89 -8.25 -11.15
C ASP A 118 1.53 -7.22 -12.08
N TRP A 119 1.51 -5.94 -11.68
CA TRP A 119 2.14 -4.87 -12.45
C TRP A 119 3.66 -4.99 -12.49
N ILE A 120 4.35 -5.22 -11.35
CA ILE A 120 5.82 -5.33 -11.34
C ILE A 120 6.32 -6.58 -12.08
N ASN A 121 5.54 -7.66 -12.08
CA ASN A 121 5.81 -8.89 -12.82
C ASN A 121 5.49 -8.79 -14.32
N GLY A 122 4.77 -7.73 -14.73
CA GLY A 122 4.40 -7.50 -16.13
C GLY A 122 3.20 -8.31 -16.60
N GLU A 123 2.43 -8.89 -15.66
CA GLU A 123 1.14 -9.55 -15.94
C GLU A 123 0.07 -8.52 -16.31
N VAL A 124 0.13 -7.35 -15.66
CA VAL A 124 -0.62 -6.14 -16.04
C VAL A 124 0.33 -5.14 -16.70
N GLN A 125 0.05 -4.79 -17.96
CA GLN A 125 0.86 -3.86 -18.73
C GLN A 125 0.16 -2.50 -18.83
N CYS A 126 0.59 -1.54 -18.01
CA CYS A 126 0.18 -0.15 -18.06
C CYS A 126 1.26 0.76 -17.47
N ASP A 127 1.14 2.07 -17.70
CA ASP A 127 2.00 3.06 -17.06
C ASP A 127 1.54 3.36 -15.61
N GLU A 128 2.38 4.07 -14.86
CA GLU A 128 2.14 4.40 -13.44
C GLU A 128 0.84 5.19 -13.25
N ALA A 129 0.54 6.12 -14.16
CA ALA A 129 -0.66 6.95 -14.10
C ALA A 129 -1.93 6.13 -14.30
N THR A 130 -1.93 5.22 -15.27
CA THR A 130 -3.05 4.32 -15.52
C THR A 130 -3.27 3.35 -14.36
N LEU A 131 -2.20 2.82 -13.76
CA LEU A 131 -2.30 1.94 -12.59
C LEU A 131 -2.91 2.69 -11.40
N LEU A 132 -2.44 3.91 -11.14
CA LEU A 132 -2.98 4.78 -10.09
C LEU A 132 -4.48 5.01 -10.29
N ASP A 133 -4.89 5.40 -11.50
CA ASP A 133 -6.30 5.64 -11.83
C ASP A 133 -7.16 4.40 -11.62
N GLN A 134 -6.69 3.22 -12.04
CA GLN A 134 -7.40 1.96 -11.83
C GLN A 134 -7.56 1.61 -10.35
N ILE A 135 -6.48 1.69 -9.56
CA ILE A 135 -6.53 1.37 -8.13
C ILE A 135 -7.47 2.33 -7.41
N VAL A 136 -7.34 3.64 -7.63
CA VAL A 136 -8.18 4.66 -6.96
C VAL A 136 -9.66 4.51 -7.36
N THR A 137 -9.95 4.22 -8.63
CA THR A 137 -11.34 3.99 -9.10
C THR A 137 -11.98 2.76 -8.44
N MET A 138 -11.18 1.77 -8.06
CA MET A 138 -11.65 0.54 -7.42
C MET A 138 -11.79 0.68 -5.90
N LEU A 139 -11.29 1.78 -5.31
CA LEU A 139 -11.47 2.03 -3.89
C LEU A 139 -12.94 2.29 -3.58
N PRO A 140 -13.44 1.82 -2.42
CA PRO A 140 -14.81 2.11 -2.02
C PRO A 140 -15.05 3.61 -1.85
N ASP A 141 -16.26 4.07 -2.15
CA ASP A 141 -16.65 5.49 -2.03
C ASP A 141 -16.35 6.06 -0.64
N TRP A 142 -16.52 5.29 0.43
CA TRP A 142 -16.25 5.74 1.79
C TRP A 142 -14.76 5.96 2.11
N VAL A 143 -13.84 5.55 1.21
CA VAL A 143 -12.40 5.84 1.31
C VAL A 143 -12.05 7.15 0.61
N ILE A 144 -12.70 7.43 -0.53
CA ILE A 144 -12.38 8.54 -1.44
C ILE A 144 -13.34 9.73 -1.32
N ALA A 145 -14.55 9.52 -0.80
CA ALA A 145 -15.52 10.57 -0.55
C ALA A 145 -15.31 11.14 0.85
N SER A 146 -15.31 12.47 0.93
CA SER A 146 -15.45 13.14 2.23
C SER A 146 -16.85 12.85 2.78
N PRO A 147 -17.01 12.57 4.09
CA PRO A 147 -18.32 12.34 4.68
C PRO A 147 -19.21 13.51 4.32
N THR A 148 -20.29 13.23 3.57
CA THR A 148 -21.24 14.26 3.18
C THR A 148 -21.89 14.75 4.46
N THR A 149 -21.55 15.96 4.90
CA THR A 149 -22.27 16.66 5.96
C THR A 149 -23.72 16.75 5.53
N THR A 150 -24.55 15.85 6.05
CA THR A 150 -25.99 15.92 5.82
C THR A 150 -26.48 17.19 6.54
N PRO A 151 -27.23 18.09 5.86
CA PRO A 151 -27.72 19.34 6.46
C PRO A 151 -28.72 19.11 7.60
#